data_AF-A0A7K2LQQ3-F1
#
_entry.id   AF-A0A7K2LQQ3-F1
#
_cell.length_a   1.000
_cell.length_b   1.000
_cell.length_c   1.000
_cell.angle_alpha   90.00
_cell.angle_beta   90.00
_cell.angle_gamma   90.00
#
_symmetry.space_group_name_H-M   'P 1'
#
loop_
_entity.id
_entity.type
_entity.pdbx_description
1 polymer ?
#
loop_
_entity_poly.entity_id
_entity_poly.type
_entity_poly.pdbx_seq_one_letter_code
_entity_poly.pdbx_strand_id
1 'polypeptide(L)'
;SGRALRRAAVASPCFAVLMALSGHSAGLALFALGNAGFGACVVVTSIVTRTYRQTATPPELLPRVMATVRFVSWGAIPFGALAAGGAAALWNERASFVLMAVLSLVSPVVLLASPVRRMRELA
;
A
#
# COMPACT_ATOMS: atom_id res chain seq x y z
N SER A 1 -11.14 -11.62 -4.57
CA SER A 1 -12.37 -10.78 -4.62
C SER A 1 -12.03 -9.31 -4.82
N GLY A 2 -12.52 -8.67 -5.88
CA GLY A 2 -12.24 -7.25 -6.19
C GLY A 2 -12.78 -6.28 -5.13
N ARG A 3 -13.82 -6.69 -4.38
CA ARG A 3 -14.38 -5.90 -3.26
C ARG A 3 -13.41 -5.77 -2.09
N ALA A 4 -12.72 -6.85 -1.73
CA ALA A 4 -11.72 -6.84 -0.65
C ALA A 4 -10.54 -5.94 -0.99
N LEU A 5 -10.04 -6.01 -2.23
CA LEU A 5 -8.98 -5.15 -2.75
C LEU A 5 -9.35 -3.67 -2.69
N ARG A 6 -10.56 -3.31 -3.15
CA ARG A 6 -11.05 -1.92 -3.08
C ARG A 6 -11.17 -1.40 -1.66
N ARG A 7 -11.71 -2.22 -0.74
CA ARG A 7 -11.83 -1.84 0.68
C ARG A 7 -10.47 -1.62 1.32
N ALA A 8 -9.52 -2.54 1.11
CA ALA A 8 -8.17 -2.42 1.62
C ALA A 8 -7.44 -1.18 1.07
N ALA A 9 -7.59 -0.89 -0.23
CA ALA A 9 -6.97 0.28 -0.85
C ALA A 9 -7.53 1.61 -0.30
N VAL A 10 -8.84 1.69 -0.04
CA VAL A 10 -9.47 2.90 0.51
C VAL A 10 -9.22 3.04 2.01
N ALA A 11 -9.13 1.94 2.75
CA ALA A 11 -8.87 1.98 4.19
C ALA A 11 -7.41 2.27 4.54
N SER A 12 -6.46 1.89 3.68
CA SER A 12 -5.02 2.08 3.89
C SER A 12 -4.64 3.54 4.22
N PRO A 13 -5.08 4.58 3.48
CA PRO A 13 -4.82 5.97 3.84
C PRO A 13 -5.36 6.38 5.20
N CYS A 14 -6.54 5.89 5.61
CA CYS A 14 -7.09 6.20 6.93
C CYS A 14 -6.17 5.71 8.04
N PHE A 15 -5.64 4.48 7.91
CA PHE A 15 -4.67 3.93 8.86
C PHE A 15 -3.32 4.63 8.80
N ALA A 16 -2.89 5.09 7.63
CA ALA A 16 -1.68 5.89 7.47
C ALA A 16 -1.77 7.26 8.16
N VAL A 17 -2.94 7.90 8.10
CA VAL A 17 -3.21 9.15 8.83
C VAL A 17 -3.20 8.94 10.34
N LEU A 18 -3.72 7.81 10.84
CA LEU A 18 -3.64 7.49 12.28
C LEU A 18 -2.19 7.42 12.78
N MET A 19 -1.26 6.90 11.96
CA MET A 19 0.17 6.91 12.27
C MET A 19 0.76 8.34 12.26
N ALA A 20 0.29 9.23 11.39
CA ALA A 20 0.75 10.63 11.37
C ALA A 20 0.25 11.44 12.59
N LEU A 21 -0.89 11.06 13.16
CA LEU A 21 -1.52 11.74 14.31
C LEU A 21 -0.97 11.28 15.67
N SER A 22 -0.13 10.24 15.70
CA SER A 22 0.33 9.56 16.93
C SER A 22 1.31 10.35 17.81
N GLY A 23 1.44 11.66 17.64
CA GLY A 23 2.41 12.48 18.37
C GLY A 23 1.87 13.21 19.61
N HIS A 24 0.75 12.79 20.19
CA HIS A 24 0.20 13.32 21.46
C HIS A 24 0.09 12.20 22.50
N SER A 25 -0.35 12.49 23.74
CA SER A 25 -0.38 11.58 24.90
C SER A 25 -0.99 10.17 24.69
N ALA A 26 -1.78 9.94 23.63
CA ALA A 26 -2.30 8.63 23.21
C ALA A 26 -1.48 7.97 22.06
N GLY A 27 -0.26 8.43 21.84
CA GLY A 27 0.53 8.20 20.62
C GLY A 27 0.83 6.74 20.32
N LEU A 28 1.26 5.97 21.33
CA LEU A 28 1.66 4.57 21.12
C LEU A 28 0.47 3.70 20.67
N ALA A 29 -0.72 3.90 21.26
CA ALA A 29 -1.91 3.14 20.91
C ALA A 29 -2.41 3.48 19.49
N LEU A 30 -2.43 4.78 19.14
CA LEU A 30 -2.79 5.23 17.79
C LEU A 30 -1.81 4.73 16.73
N PHE A 31 -0.52 4.76 17.04
CA PHE A 31 0.52 4.23 16.18
C PHE A 31 0.35 2.72 15.97
N ALA A 32 0.16 1.95 17.05
CA ALA A 32 -0.03 0.50 16.96
C ALA A 32 -1.28 0.14 16.13
N LEU A 33 -2.39 0.83 16.34
CA LEU A 33 -3.63 0.64 15.57
C LEU A 33 -3.46 1.02 14.10
N GLY A 34 -2.83 2.16 13.83
CA GLY A 34 -2.54 2.61 12.47
C GLY A 34 -1.62 1.64 11.73
N ASN A 35 -0.53 1.20 12.38
CA ASN A 35 0.41 0.24 11.79
C ASN A 35 -0.23 -1.13 11.54
N ALA A 36 -1.00 -1.65 12.50
CA ALA A 36 -1.70 -2.92 12.35
C ALA A 36 -2.75 -2.87 11.22
N GLY A 37 -3.56 -1.81 11.17
CA GLY A 37 -4.57 -1.64 10.14
C GLY A 37 -3.98 -1.43 8.74
N PHE A 38 -2.90 -0.64 8.64
CA PHE A 38 -2.17 -0.46 7.39
C PHE A 38 -1.54 -1.78 6.92
N GLY A 39 -0.88 -2.51 7.81
CA GLY A 39 -0.32 -3.83 7.54
C GLY A 39 -1.37 -4.83 7.04
N ALA A 40 -2.55 -4.86 7.68
CA ALA A 40 -3.67 -5.70 7.24
C ALA A 40 -4.12 -5.34 5.81
N CYS A 41 -4.21 -4.05 5.47
CA CYS A 41 -4.54 -3.61 4.12
C CYS A 41 -3.47 -4.04 3.08
N VAL A 42 -2.19 -3.96 3.44
CA VAL A 42 -1.07 -4.42 2.60
C VAL A 42 -1.16 -5.92 2.34
N VAL A 43 -1.43 -6.72 3.38
CA VAL A 43 -1.58 -8.19 3.26
C VAL A 43 -2.73 -8.54 2.33
N VAL A 44 -3.92 -7.96 2.53
CA VAL A 44 -5.09 -8.20 1.68
C VAL A 44 -4.79 -7.85 0.22
N THR A 45 -4.19 -6.69 -0.02
CA THR A 45 -3.83 -6.23 -1.37
C THR A 45 -2.81 -7.17 -2.02
N SER A 46 -1.82 -7.62 -1.26
CA SER A 46 -0.76 -8.52 -1.75
C SER A 46 -1.31 -9.89 -2.14
N ILE A 47 -2.18 -10.47 -1.30
CA ILE A 47 -2.81 -11.76 -1.59
C ILE A 47 -3.69 -11.63 -2.83
N VAL A 48 -4.63 -10.68 -2.86
CA VAL A 48 -5.59 -10.57 -3.98
C VAL A 48 -4.87 -10.28 -5.30
N THR A 49 -3.90 -9.38 -5.34
CA THR A 49 -3.18 -9.06 -6.58
C THR A 49 -2.28 -10.21 -7.03
N ARG A 50 -1.68 -10.97 -6.10
CA ARG A 50 -0.88 -12.16 -6.45
C ARG A 50 -1.77 -13.26 -7.01
N THR A 51 -2.88 -13.56 -6.36
CA THR A 51 -3.84 -14.57 -6.82
C THR A 51 -4.37 -14.22 -8.21
N TYR A 52 -4.77 -12.95 -8.44
CA TYR A 52 -5.22 -12.51 -9.76
C TYR A 52 -4.16 -12.72 -10.85
N ARG A 53 -2.88 -12.43 -10.56
CA ARG A 53 -1.80 -12.68 -11.52
C ARG A 53 -1.60 -14.17 -11.79
N GLN A 54 -1.76 -15.02 -10.77
CA GLN A 54 -1.64 -16.47 -10.93
C GLN A 54 -2.78 -17.06 -11.77
N THR A 55 -4.01 -16.53 -11.67
CA THR A 55 -5.15 -17.05 -12.43
C THR A 55 -5.25 -16.44 -13.84
N ALA A 56 -4.94 -15.15 -14.00
CA ALA A 56 -5.07 -14.45 -15.27
C ALA A 56 -3.86 -14.60 -16.21
N THR A 57 -2.69 -15.00 -15.71
CA THR A 57 -1.47 -15.12 -16.52
C THR A 57 -1.24 -16.57 -16.96
N PRO A 58 -0.99 -16.85 -18.25
CA PRO A 58 -0.59 -18.17 -18.72
C PRO A 58 0.65 -18.71 -17.98
N PRO A 59 0.75 -20.02 -17.68
CA PRO A 59 1.83 -20.60 -16.88
C PRO A 59 3.24 -20.28 -17.41
N GLU A 60 3.40 -20.24 -18.73
CA GLU A 60 4.66 -19.94 -19.42
C GLU A 60 5.12 -18.48 -19.28
N LEU A 61 4.19 -17.54 -19.07
CA LEU A 61 4.50 -16.12 -18.87
C LEU A 61 4.59 -15.74 -17.39
N LEU A 62 4.07 -16.58 -16.49
CA LEU A 62 4.01 -16.31 -15.06
C LEU A 62 5.37 -15.96 -14.43
N PRO A 63 6.49 -16.65 -14.75
CA PRO A 63 7.81 -16.29 -14.22
C PRO A 63 8.25 -14.88 -14.64
N ARG A 64 8.01 -14.51 -15.91
CA ARG A 64 8.36 -13.18 -16.46
C ARG A 64 7.53 -12.09 -15.79
N VAL A 65 6.22 -12.29 -15.65
CA VAL A 65 5.33 -11.34 -14.97
C VAL A 65 5.75 -11.17 -13.51
N MET A 66 6.06 -12.26 -12.81
CA MET A 66 6.47 -12.19 -11.40
C MET A 66 7.85 -11.52 -11.23
N ALA A 67 8.77 -11.72 -12.15
CA ALA A 67 10.06 -11.01 -12.16
C ALA A 67 9.86 -9.50 -12.31
N THR A 68 9.06 -9.06 -13.30
CA THR A 68 8.76 -7.63 -13.50
C THR A 68 8.09 -7.01 -12.30
N VAL A 69 7.08 -7.68 -11.71
CA VAL A 69 6.40 -7.12 -10.54
C VAL A 69 7.32 -7.02 -9.33
N ARG A 70 8.17 -8.04 -9.09
CA ARG A 70 9.17 -7.98 -8.00
C ARG A 70 10.17 -6.86 -8.23
N PHE A 71 10.69 -6.73 -9.45
CA PHE A 71 11.62 -5.66 -9.81
C PHE A 71 11.01 -4.28 -9.53
N VAL A 72 9.78 -4.03 -9.98
CA VAL A 72 9.10 -2.74 -9.74
C VAL A 72 8.78 -2.54 -8.25
N SER A 73 8.25 -3.57 -7.59
CA SER A 73 7.78 -3.45 -6.20
C SER A 73 8.93 -3.29 -5.21
N TRP A 74 9.99 -4.08 -5.36
CA TRP A 74 11.16 -4.00 -4.49
C TRP A 74 12.09 -2.85 -4.92
N GLY A 75 12.15 -2.53 -6.20
CA GLY A 75 12.87 -1.37 -6.71
C GLY A 75 12.30 -0.05 -6.19
N ALA A 76 11.01 0.03 -5.86
CA ALA A 76 10.40 1.22 -5.25
C ALA A 76 10.80 1.45 -3.77
N ILE A 77 11.20 0.39 -3.06
CA ILE A 77 11.56 0.44 -1.62
C ILE A 77 12.68 1.46 -1.33
N PRO A 78 13.85 1.43 -2.02
CA PRO A 78 14.91 2.39 -1.74
C PRO A 78 14.47 3.84 -1.97
N PHE A 79 13.65 4.12 -2.98
CA PHE A 79 13.12 5.47 -3.20
C PHE A 79 12.20 5.91 -2.07
N GLY A 80 11.34 5.02 -1.58
CA GLY A 80 10.50 5.28 -0.42
C GLY A 80 11.32 5.55 0.85
N ALA A 81 12.37 4.76 1.08
CA ALA A 81 13.27 4.93 2.22
C ALA A 81 14.04 6.26 2.16
N LEU A 82 14.57 6.63 0.98
CA LEU A 82 15.25 7.91 0.78
C LEU A 82 14.30 9.09 0.95
N ALA A 83 13.09 9.02 0.40
CA ALA A 83 12.09 10.08 0.54
C ALA A 83 11.64 10.25 2.00
N ALA A 84 11.35 9.14 2.69
CA ALA A 84 10.97 9.17 4.11
C ALA A 84 12.11 9.64 5.02
N GLY A 85 13.33 9.15 4.81
CA GLY A 85 14.51 9.54 5.59
C GLY A 85 14.93 10.98 5.34
N GLY A 86 14.90 11.42 4.07
CA GLY A 86 15.14 12.82 3.71
C GLY A 86 14.08 13.75 4.31
N ALA A 87 12.82 13.35 4.31
CA ALA A 87 11.76 14.12 4.95
C ALA A 87 11.96 14.25 6.47
N ALA A 88 12.39 13.16 7.12
CA ALA A 88 12.73 13.15 8.55
C ALA A 88 13.88 14.10 8.86
N ALA A 89 14.95 14.04 8.05
CA ALA A 89 16.17 14.80 8.26
C ALA A 89 16.00 16.31 7.99
N LEU A 90 15.21 16.70 6.99
CA LEU A 90 15.07 18.09 6.56
C LEU A 90 13.97 18.86 7.32
N TRP A 91 12.88 18.18 7.70
CA TRP A 91 11.73 18.85 8.36
C TRP A 91 11.53 18.36 9.79
N ASN A 92 11.19 17.07 9.95
CA ASN A 92 10.98 16.38 11.22
C ASN A 92 10.45 14.96 10.95
N GLU A 93 10.48 14.11 11.97
CA GLU A 93 9.95 12.74 11.90
C GLU A 93 8.47 12.67 11.49
N ARG A 94 7.66 13.69 11.83
CA ARG A 94 6.23 13.74 11.44
C ARG A 94 6.06 13.90 9.94
N ALA A 95 6.97 14.61 9.26
CA ALA A 95 6.93 14.80 7.82
C ALA A 95 6.99 13.46 7.07
N SER A 96 7.73 12.47 7.58
CA SER A 96 7.80 11.13 7.00
C SER A 96 6.47 10.39 7.08
N PHE A 97 5.74 10.51 8.20
CA PHE A 97 4.42 9.90 8.35
C PHE A 97 3.36 10.59 7.50
N VAL A 98 3.41 11.93 7.38
CA VAL A 98 2.54 12.68 6.47
C VAL A 98 2.83 12.30 5.01
N LEU A 99 4.10 12.20 4.64
CA LEU A 99 4.51 11.77 3.30
C LEU A 99 4.00 10.36 3.00
N MET A 100 4.13 9.42 3.94
CA MET A 100 3.56 8.09 3.82
C MET A 100 2.04 8.13 3.64
N ALA A 101 1.32 8.95 4.43
CA ALA A 101 -0.12 9.10 4.31
C ALA A 101 -0.52 9.62 2.92
N VAL A 102 0.18 10.62 2.39
CA VAL A 102 -0.05 11.15 1.04
C VAL A 102 0.26 10.09 -0.02
N LEU A 103 1.41 9.42 0.05
CA LEU A 103 1.81 8.40 -0.92
C LEU A 103 0.85 7.19 -0.90
N SER A 104 0.27 6.86 0.25
CA SER A 104 -0.70 5.77 0.36
C SER A 104 -1.98 6.03 -0.46
N LEU A 105 -2.31 7.28 -0.79
CA LEU A 105 -3.43 7.65 -1.66
C LEU A 105 -3.22 7.24 -3.12
N VAL A 106 -1.98 7.01 -3.54
CA VAL A 106 -1.67 6.56 -4.91
C VAL A 106 -2.34 5.22 -5.19
N SER A 107 -2.35 4.30 -4.21
CA SER A 107 -2.95 2.97 -4.36
C SER A 107 -4.45 3.01 -4.70
N PRO A 108 -5.33 3.66 -3.91
CA PRO A 108 -6.74 3.79 -4.25
C PRO A 108 -6.95 4.63 -5.53
N VAL A 109 -6.16 5.68 -5.78
CA VAL A 109 -6.29 6.48 -7.01
C VAL A 109 -6.04 5.62 -8.26
N VAL A 110 -4.93 4.86 -8.28
CA VAL A 110 -4.60 3.97 -9.39
C VAL A 110 -5.66 2.87 -9.55
N LEU A 111 -6.12 2.28 -8.44
CA LEU A 111 -7.16 1.25 -8.49
C LEU A 111 -8.52 1.79 -8.96
N LEU A 112 -8.88 3.01 -8.58
CA LEU A 112 -10.13 3.65 -8.99
C LEU A 112 -10.09 4.11 -10.45
N ALA A 113 -8.92 4.52 -10.94
CA ALA A 113 -8.67 4.84 -12.35
C ALA A 113 -8.53 3.59 -13.23
N SER A 114 -8.17 2.45 -12.65
CA SER A 114 -7.99 1.18 -13.37
C SER A 114 -9.33 0.50 -13.72
N PRO A 115 -9.42 -0.24 -14.85
CA PRO A 115 -10.56 -1.10 -15.18
C PRO A 115 -10.90 -2.12 -14.09
N VAL A 116 -9.91 -2.46 -13.25
CA VAL A 116 -10.06 -3.34 -12.08
C VAL A 116 -11.15 -2.85 -11.12
N ARG A 117 -11.47 -1.54 -11.09
CA ARG A 117 -12.60 -1.00 -10.29
C ARG A 117 -13.94 -1.66 -10.62
N ARG A 118 -14.14 -2.04 -11.88
CA ARG A 118 -15.39 -2.64 -12.39
C ARG A 118 -15.45 -4.16 -12.20
N MET A 119 -14.31 -4.81 -11.92
CA MET A 119 -14.24 -6.25 -11.71
C MET A 119 -14.71 -6.60 -10.29
N ARG A 120 -15.95 -7.08 -10.18
CA ARG A 120 -16.55 -7.53 -8.90
C ARG A 120 -15.85 -8.80 -8.39
N GLU A 121 -15.48 -9.67 -9.31
CA GLU A 121 -14.70 -10.88 -9.07
C GLU A 121 -13.43 -10.83 -9.90
N LEU A 122 -12.33 -11.20 -9.27
CA LEU A 122 -11.03 -11.38 -9.89
C LEU A 122 -10.87 -12.89 -9.95
N ALA A 123 -11.45 -13.50 -10.98
CA ALA A 123 -11.32 -14.92 -11.31
C ALA A 123 -10.48 -14.99 -12.57
#